data_AF-A0A060BWH6-F1
#
_entry.id   AF-A0A060BWH6-F1
#
_cell.length_a   1.000
_cell.length_b   1.000
_cell.length_c   1.000
_cell.angle_alpha   90.00
_cell.angle_beta   90.00
_cell.angle_gamma   90.00
#
_symmetry.space_group_name_H-M   'P 1'
#
loop_
_entity.id
_entity.type
_entity.pdbx_description
1 polymer ?
#
loop_
_entity_poly.entity_id
_entity_poly.type
_entity_poly.pdbx_seq_one_letter_code
_entity_poly.pdbx_strand_id
1 'polypeptide(L)'
;DVEITRFLTERAGFPNVPPYAGSIGYHAGSGAPRMICLMQTLVQNQGDAWTLTLGVIEQYFERVLSEKLPLPAMDAAGAPPPEFSHMLGAAYPERVRQLGQRTAEMHLALASDRVDPAFKPEPFSTLYLRSVYQSMRNGLRRHLPRCSPGRRALAG
;
A
#
# COMPACT_ATOMS: atom_id res chain seq x y z
N ASP A 1 4.54 6.49 -13.45
CA ASP A 1 5.75 7.04 -12.82
C ASP A 1 5.93 8.53 -13.01
N VAL A 2 6.49 9.01 -14.14
CA VAL A 2 6.82 10.45 -14.27
C VAL A 2 5.64 11.37 -13.99
N GLU A 3 4.47 11.05 -14.56
CA GLU A 3 3.26 11.86 -14.42
C GLU A 3 2.81 12.02 -12.96
N ILE A 4 2.75 10.92 -12.20
CA ILE A 4 2.35 10.92 -10.79
C ILE A 4 3.38 11.66 -9.93
N THR A 5 4.67 11.36 -10.08
CA THR A 5 5.73 12.00 -9.27
C THR A 5 5.81 13.50 -9.56
N ARG A 6 5.70 13.89 -10.85
CA ARG A 6 5.64 15.30 -11.25
C ARG A 6 4.41 16.00 -10.69
N PHE A 7 3.23 15.38 -10.81
CA PHE A 7 1.99 15.96 -10.29
C PHE A 7 2.06 16.16 -8.77
N LEU A 8 2.48 15.14 -8.02
CA LEU A 8 2.61 15.22 -6.56
C LEU A 8 3.57 16.32 -6.13
N THR A 9 4.66 16.54 -6.89
CA THR A 9 5.67 17.56 -6.56
C THR A 9 5.23 18.95 -7.01
N GLU A 10 4.94 19.14 -8.30
CA GLU A 10 4.77 20.45 -8.92
C GLU A 10 3.37 21.03 -8.77
N ARG A 11 2.34 20.18 -8.68
CA ARG A 11 0.93 20.64 -8.62
C ARG A 11 0.33 20.46 -7.23
N ALA A 12 0.39 19.26 -6.67
CA ALA A 12 -0.25 18.96 -5.39
C ALA A 12 0.60 19.40 -4.18
N GLY A 13 1.91 19.60 -4.36
CA GLY A 13 2.82 20.02 -3.29
C GLY A 13 2.93 19.01 -2.14
N PHE A 14 2.82 17.70 -2.44
CA PHE A 14 2.84 16.64 -1.43
C PHE A 14 4.28 16.37 -0.94
N PRO A 15 4.59 16.58 0.36
CA PRO A 15 5.97 16.58 0.84
C PRO A 15 6.53 15.19 1.19
N ASN A 16 5.69 14.15 1.26
CA ASN A 16 6.11 12.82 1.73
C ASN A 16 6.47 11.86 0.59
N VAL A 17 6.92 12.40 -0.54
CA VAL A 17 7.54 11.65 -1.65
C VAL A 17 8.85 12.32 -2.04
N PRO A 18 9.83 11.57 -2.58
CA PRO A 18 11.02 12.18 -3.15
C PRO A 18 10.64 13.21 -4.22
N PRO A 19 11.08 14.49 -4.09
CA PRO A 19 10.70 15.52 -5.06
C PRO A 19 11.16 15.18 -6.48
N TYR A 20 10.27 15.37 -7.44
CA TYR A 20 10.57 15.33 -8.87
C TYR A 20 11.64 16.36 -9.22
N ALA A 21 12.68 15.92 -9.93
CA ALA A 21 13.80 16.77 -10.36
C ALA A 21 13.90 16.91 -11.89
N GLY A 22 13.19 16.08 -12.66
CA GLY A 22 13.20 16.13 -14.12
C GLY A 22 12.91 14.79 -14.78
N SER A 23 12.82 14.79 -16.10
CA SER A 23 12.67 13.57 -16.89
C SER A 23 13.24 13.75 -18.29
N ILE A 24 13.58 12.63 -18.94
CA ILE A 24 14.05 12.61 -20.33
C ILE A 24 13.06 11.81 -21.14
N GLY A 25 12.59 12.40 -22.24
CA GLY A 25 11.68 11.76 -23.19
C GLY A 25 12.25 11.76 -24.61
N TYR A 26 11.92 10.72 -25.38
CA TYR A 26 12.26 10.61 -26.79
C TYR A 26 11.04 10.87 -27.66
N HIS A 27 11.18 11.74 -28.64
CA HIS A 27 10.18 12.01 -29.67
C HIS A 27 10.60 11.31 -30.97
N ALA A 28 9.77 10.37 -31.43
CA ALA A 28 9.92 9.73 -32.73
C ALA A 28 8.87 10.30 -33.70
N GLY A 29 9.24 11.35 -34.44
CA GLY A 29 8.34 11.99 -35.40
C GLY A 29 7.13 12.65 -34.73
N SER A 30 5.93 12.49 -35.30
CA SER A 30 4.69 13.15 -34.86
C SER A 30 3.94 12.46 -33.72
N GLY A 31 4.50 11.40 -33.13
CA GLY A 31 3.87 10.66 -32.03
C GLY A 31 4.06 11.30 -30.65
N ALA A 32 3.31 10.80 -29.66
CA ALA A 32 3.49 11.20 -28.27
C ALA A 32 4.91 10.84 -27.75
N PRO A 33 5.51 11.67 -26.88
CA PRO A 33 6.81 11.39 -26.29
C PRO A 33 6.82 10.08 -25.53
N ARG A 34 7.91 9.32 -25.67
CA ARG A 34 8.19 8.13 -24.86
C ARG A 34 9.14 8.51 -23.74
N MET A 35 8.73 8.28 -22.49
CA MET A 35 9.58 8.55 -21.34
C MET A 35 10.69 7.50 -21.23
N ILE A 36 11.93 7.95 -21.10
CA ILE A 36 13.12 7.09 -20.94
C ILE A 36 13.64 7.15 -19.51
N CYS A 37 13.57 8.32 -18.86
CA CYS A 37 14.15 8.52 -17.54
C CYS A 37 13.26 9.40 -16.66
N LEU A 38 13.22 9.06 -15.36
CA LEU A 38 12.68 9.86 -14.26
C LEU A 38 13.84 10.22 -13.33
N MET A 39 13.96 11.51 -13.00
CA MET A 39 14.90 12.02 -12.02
C MET A 39 14.14 12.51 -10.79
N GLN A 40 14.60 12.11 -9.62
CA GLN A 40 14.04 12.48 -8.32
C GLN A 40 15.17 12.71 -7.32
N THR A 41 14.87 13.45 -6.25
CA THR A 41 15.83 13.67 -5.16
C THR A 41 16.15 12.34 -4.47
N LEU A 42 17.43 12.08 -4.20
CA LEU A 42 17.85 10.92 -3.42
C LEU A 42 17.52 11.15 -1.94
N VAL A 43 16.66 10.31 -1.37
CA VAL A 43 16.40 10.26 0.07
C VAL A 43 17.17 9.09 0.65
N GLN A 44 18.00 9.33 1.67
CA GLN A 44 18.69 8.24 2.35
C GLN A 44 17.68 7.33 3.05
N ASN A 45 17.62 6.08 2.61
CA ASN A 45 16.70 5.09 3.15
C ASN A 45 17.41 4.22 4.18
N GLN A 46 16.89 4.18 5.42
CA GLN A 46 17.45 3.36 6.51
C GLN A 46 16.81 1.97 6.62
N GLY A 47 16.00 1.57 5.65
CA GLY A 47 15.30 0.29 5.60
C GLY A 47 13.90 0.44 5.01
N ASP A 48 13.17 -0.65 4.89
CA ASP A 48 11.82 -0.63 4.32
C ASP A 48 10.79 -1.13 5.35
N ALA A 49 9.53 -0.72 5.14
CA ALA A 49 8.44 -1.05 6.04
C ALA A 49 8.14 -2.55 6.09
N TRP A 50 8.48 -3.31 5.04
CA TRP A 50 8.26 -4.75 4.98
C TRP A 50 9.25 -5.49 5.89
N THR A 51 10.55 -5.24 5.72
CA THR A 51 11.61 -5.80 6.58
C THR A 51 11.38 -5.43 8.04
N LEU A 52 11.03 -4.16 8.32
CA LEU A 52 10.67 -3.72 9.68
C LEU A 52 9.48 -4.51 10.25
N THR A 53 8.42 -4.68 9.45
CA THR A 53 7.20 -5.37 9.89
C THR A 53 7.46 -6.85 10.16
N LEU A 54 8.22 -7.52 9.29
CA LEU A 54 8.59 -8.92 9.50
C LEU A 54 9.39 -9.10 10.80
N GLY A 55 10.40 -8.25 11.05
CA GLY A 55 11.18 -8.32 12.28
C GLY A 55 10.35 -8.10 13.55
N VAL A 56 9.35 -7.21 13.51
CA VAL A 56 8.42 -7.00 14.63
C VAL A 56 7.53 -8.23 14.85
N ILE A 57 7.04 -8.85 13.77
CA ILE A 57 6.21 -10.07 13.84
C ILE A 57 7.03 -11.25 14.38
N GLU A 58 8.28 -11.41 13.93
CA GLU A 58 9.19 -12.45 14.42
C GLU A 58 9.42 -12.31 15.93
N GLN A 59 9.82 -11.12 16.39
CA GLN A 59 10.04 -10.85 17.82
C GLN A 59 8.78 -11.08 18.67
N TYR A 60 7.62 -10.69 18.13
CA TYR A 60 6.34 -10.96 18.78
C TYR A 60 6.11 -12.46 18.98
N PHE A 61 6.28 -13.27 17.94
CA PHE A 61 6.10 -14.72 18.04
C PHE A 61 7.15 -15.40 18.92
N GLU A 62 8.41 -14.97 18.86
CA GLU A 62 9.46 -15.47 19.78
C GLU A 62 9.07 -15.26 21.25
N ARG A 63 8.52 -14.09 21.58
CA ARG A 63 8.08 -13.77 22.94
C ARG A 63 6.88 -14.59 23.37
N VAL A 64 5.86 -14.72 22.51
CA VAL A 64 4.67 -15.53 22.79
C VAL A 64 5.05 -16.99 23.05
N LEU A 65 5.96 -17.54 22.25
CA LEU A 65 6.43 -18.92 22.40
C LEU A 65 7.30 -19.11 23.66
N SER A 66 8.15 -18.14 23.98
CA SER A 66 9.06 -18.21 25.13
C SER A 66 8.34 -18.05 26.46
N GLU A 67 7.40 -17.11 26.56
CA GLU A 67 6.65 -16.80 27.78
C GLU A 67 5.34 -17.62 27.91
N LYS A 68 4.99 -18.42 26.90
CA LYS A 68 3.71 -19.15 26.79
C LYS A 68 2.48 -18.23 26.99
N LEU A 69 2.57 -17.02 26.45
CA LEU A 69 1.48 -16.06 26.52
C LEU A 69 0.29 -16.56 25.69
N PRO A 70 -0.96 -16.34 26.16
CA PRO A 70 -2.13 -16.59 25.34
C PRO A 70 -2.12 -15.64 24.13
N LEU A 71 -2.61 -16.13 22.98
CA LEU A 71 -2.82 -15.27 21.83
C LEU A 71 -3.86 -14.20 22.19
N PRO A 72 -3.64 -12.94 21.80
CA PRO A 72 -4.58 -11.86 22.05
C PRO A 72 -5.89 -12.16 21.33
N ALA A 73 -6.98 -12.17 22.10
CA ALA A 73 -8.32 -12.27 21.53
C ALA A 73 -8.68 -10.93 20.89
N MET A 74 -9.02 -10.94 19.60
CA MET A 74 -9.61 -9.76 18.96
C MET A 74 -11.02 -9.55 19.49
N ASP A 75 -11.42 -8.28 19.61
CA ASP A 75 -12.80 -7.95 19.94
C ASP A 75 -13.77 -8.23 18.76
N ALA A 76 -15.06 -7.98 18.98
CA ALA A 76 -16.08 -8.17 17.96
C ALA A 76 -15.92 -7.27 16.72
N ALA A 77 -15.14 -6.18 16.82
CA ALA A 77 -14.81 -5.28 15.73
C ALA A 77 -13.49 -5.67 15.03
N GLY A 78 -12.81 -6.72 15.49
CA GLY A 78 -11.50 -7.13 15.00
C GLY A 78 -10.35 -6.24 15.50
N ALA A 79 -10.58 -5.42 16.52
CA ALA A 79 -9.52 -4.62 17.13
C ALA A 79 -8.67 -5.49 18.06
N PRO A 80 -7.34 -5.36 18.02
CA PRO A 80 -6.48 -6.04 18.96
C PRO A 80 -6.61 -5.42 20.36
N PRO A 81 -6.40 -6.21 21.42
CA PRO A 81 -6.47 -5.71 22.79
C PRO A 81 -5.29 -4.74 23.07
N PRO A 82 -5.42 -3.77 23.99
CA PRO A 82 -4.41 -2.73 24.23
C PRO A 82 -3.01 -3.28 24.52
N GLU A 83 -2.93 -4.44 25.19
CA GLU A 83 -1.69 -5.13 25.51
C GLU A 83 -0.93 -5.59 24.25
N PHE A 84 -1.63 -5.82 23.14
CA PHE A 84 -1.03 -6.18 21.86
C PHE A 84 -0.10 -5.09 21.33
N SER A 85 -0.49 -3.81 21.44
CA SER A 85 0.36 -2.70 21.05
C SER A 85 1.63 -2.60 21.89
N HIS A 86 1.56 -2.97 23.17
CA HIS A 86 2.72 -3.02 24.05
C HIS A 86 3.66 -4.17 23.65
N MET A 87 3.11 -5.32 23.24
CA MET A 87 3.91 -6.47 22.80
C MET A 87 4.67 -6.21 21.48
N LEU A 88 4.11 -5.40 20.58
CA LEU A 88 4.76 -5.00 19.32
C LEU A 88 5.83 -3.90 19.51
N GLY A 89 5.97 -3.37 20.73
CA GLY A 89 6.85 -2.25 21.05
C GLY A 89 6.23 -0.90 20.71
N ALA A 90 6.48 0.11 21.56
CA ALA A 90 5.82 1.41 21.49
C ALA A 90 6.01 2.18 20.17
N ALA A 91 7.11 1.94 19.45
CA ALA A 91 7.45 2.68 18.24
C ALA A 91 6.77 2.15 16.96
N TYR A 92 6.42 0.86 16.90
CA TYR A 92 5.90 0.26 15.66
C TYR A 92 4.45 0.67 15.33
N PRO A 93 3.48 0.63 16.28
CA PRO A 93 2.12 1.08 16.02
C PRO A 93 2.05 2.53 15.51
N GLU A 94 2.89 3.42 16.05
CA GLU A 94 2.96 4.81 15.60
C GLU A 94 3.48 4.91 14.15
N ARG A 95 4.46 4.09 13.76
CA ARG A 95 4.94 4.04 12.36
C ARG A 95 3.86 3.53 11.40
N VAL A 96 3.09 2.51 11.80
CA VAL A 96 1.97 2.00 10.99
C VAL A 96 0.87 3.05 10.87
N ARG A 97 0.54 3.76 11.96
CA ARG A 97 -0.42 4.87 11.96
C ARG A 97 0.03 5.99 11.01
N GLN A 98 1.30 6.38 11.08
CA GLN A 98 1.88 7.39 10.19
C GLN A 98 1.84 6.95 8.72
N LEU A 99 2.18 5.68 8.43
CA LEU A 99 2.08 5.13 7.08
C LEU A 99 0.66 5.24 6.53
N GLY A 100 -0.34 4.87 7.32
CA GLY A 100 -1.75 5.00 6.97
C GLY A 100 -2.16 6.46 6.72
N GLN A 101 -1.75 7.36 7.61
CA GLN A 101 -2.01 8.80 7.48
C GLN A 101 -1.38 9.38 6.20
N ARG A 102 -0.10 9.12 5.94
CA ARG A 102 0.59 9.63 4.73
C ARG A 102 0.00 9.04 3.45
N THR A 103 -0.43 7.79 3.48
CA THR A 103 -1.13 7.17 2.36
C THR A 103 -2.47 7.87 2.09
N ALA A 104 -3.24 8.19 3.13
CA ALA A 104 -4.50 8.93 2.98
C ALA A 104 -4.26 10.36 2.46
N GLU A 105 -3.28 11.06 2.99
CA GLU A 105 -2.88 12.39 2.51
C GLU A 105 -2.44 12.37 1.05
N MET A 106 -1.69 11.34 0.63
CA MET A 106 -1.31 11.15 -0.78
C MET A 106 -2.53 10.95 -1.66
N HIS A 107 -3.50 10.13 -1.25
CA HIS A 107 -4.75 9.96 -2.00
C HIS A 107 -5.52 11.28 -2.14
N LEU A 108 -5.59 12.08 -1.08
CA LEU A 108 -6.22 13.41 -1.13
C LEU A 108 -5.47 14.35 -2.09
N ALA A 109 -4.14 14.32 -2.07
CA ALA A 109 -3.30 15.09 -2.98
C ALA A 109 -3.55 14.69 -4.45
N LEU A 110 -3.58 13.39 -4.75
CA LEU A 110 -3.87 12.87 -6.11
C LEU A 110 -5.26 13.26 -6.60
N ALA A 111 -6.25 13.32 -5.70
CA ALA A 111 -7.63 13.69 -6.01
C ALA A 111 -7.91 15.21 -6.01
N SER A 112 -6.87 16.05 -5.86
CA SER A 112 -7.04 17.49 -5.64
C SER A 112 -7.35 18.31 -6.90
N ASP A 113 -6.86 17.87 -8.07
CA ASP A 113 -7.07 18.58 -9.33
C ASP A 113 -8.43 18.18 -9.94
N ARG A 114 -9.31 19.15 -10.17
CA ARG A 114 -10.65 18.92 -10.75
C ARG A 114 -10.73 19.19 -12.25
N VAL A 115 -9.64 19.69 -12.82
CA VAL A 115 -9.56 20.15 -14.21
C VAL A 115 -8.80 19.14 -15.06
N ASP A 116 -7.65 18.68 -14.58
CA ASP A 116 -6.82 17.72 -15.32
C ASP A 116 -7.52 16.35 -15.42
N PRO A 117 -7.89 15.88 -16.62
CA PRO A 117 -8.56 14.60 -16.78
C PRO A 117 -7.81 13.40 -16.22
N ALA A 118 -6.48 13.47 -16.12
CA ALA A 118 -5.65 12.38 -15.57
C ALA A 118 -5.71 12.28 -14.03
N PHE A 119 -6.07 13.38 -13.35
CA PHE A 119 -6.11 13.46 -11.89
C PHE A 119 -7.49 13.82 -11.32
N LYS A 120 -8.43 14.17 -12.20
CA LYS A 120 -9.82 14.45 -11.84
C LYS A 120 -10.47 13.20 -11.26
N PRO A 121 -11.00 13.26 -10.03
CA PRO A 121 -11.69 12.13 -9.42
C PRO A 121 -12.89 11.67 -10.28
N GLU A 122 -12.96 10.37 -10.52
CA GLU A 122 -14.09 9.75 -11.21
C GLU A 122 -15.30 9.57 -10.27
N PRO A 123 -16.54 9.68 -10.77
CA PRO A 123 -17.73 9.44 -9.97
C PRO A 123 -17.81 8.00 -9.45
N PHE A 124 -17.88 7.82 -8.13
CA PHE A 124 -18.05 6.51 -7.51
C PHE A 124 -19.54 6.16 -7.35
N SER A 125 -20.11 5.53 -8.38
CA SER A 125 -21.52 5.12 -8.38
C SER A 125 -21.76 3.72 -7.80
N THR A 126 -23.00 3.44 -7.41
CA THR A 126 -23.42 2.10 -6.96
C THR A 126 -23.26 1.03 -8.03
N LEU A 127 -23.48 1.38 -9.31
CA LEU A 127 -23.26 0.49 -10.45
C LEU A 127 -21.78 0.17 -10.62
N TYR A 128 -20.90 1.17 -10.47
CA TYR A 128 -19.45 0.98 -10.49
C TYR A 128 -19.00 0.06 -9.34
N LEU A 129 -19.45 0.30 -8.11
CA LEU A 129 -19.16 -0.57 -6.97
C LEU A 129 -19.59 -2.02 -7.23
N ARG A 130 -20.79 -2.23 -7.79
CA ARG A 130 -21.28 -3.56 -8.15
C ARG A 130 -20.39 -4.21 -9.23
N SER A 131 -19.98 -3.45 -10.23
CA SER A 131 -19.05 -3.93 -11.27
C SER A 131 -17.71 -4.40 -10.69
N VAL A 132 -17.10 -3.58 -9.83
CA VAL A 132 -15.83 -3.90 -9.15
C VAL A 132 -15.97 -5.17 -8.31
N TYR A 133 -17.02 -5.25 -7.49
CA TYR A 133 -17.29 -6.43 -6.68
C TYR A 133 -17.45 -7.71 -7.52
N GLN A 134 -18.21 -7.64 -8.63
CA GLN A 134 -18.38 -8.80 -9.51
C GLN A 134 -17.06 -9.20 -10.18
N SER A 135 -16.24 -8.23 -10.60
CA SER A 135 -14.91 -8.50 -11.15
C SER A 135 -14.00 -9.21 -10.16
N MET A 136 -13.92 -8.71 -8.92
CA MET A 136 -13.15 -9.34 -7.84
C MET A 136 -13.64 -10.76 -7.55
N ARG A 137 -14.96 -10.95 -7.43
CA ARG A 137 -15.57 -12.27 -7.19
C ARG A 137 -15.28 -13.26 -8.31
N ASN A 138 -15.33 -12.80 -9.56
CA ASN A 138 -15.04 -13.63 -10.74
C ASN A 138 -13.54 -13.95 -10.85
N GLY A 139 -12.66 -13.02 -10.48
CA GLY A 139 -11.23 -13.26 -10.38
C GLY A 139 -10.92 -14.34 -9.34
N LEU A 140 -11.51 -14.20 -8.15
CA LEU A 140 -11.35 -15.18 -7.07
C LEU A 140 -11.80 -16.57 -7.54
N ARG A 141 -13.00 -16.70 -8.12
CA ARG A 141 -13.49 -18.00 -8.66
C ARG A 141 -12.58 -18.62 -9.71
N ARG A 142 -11.93 -17.81 -10.56
CA ARG A 142 -11.04 -18.31 -11.62
C ARG A 142 -9.69 -18.79 -11.09
N HIS A 143 -9.14 -18.11 -10.09
CA HIS A 143 -7.76 -18.32 -9.66
C HIS A 143 -7.65 -19.17 -8.38
N LEU A 144 -8.63 -19.11 -7.47
CA LEU A 144 -8.59 -19.88 -6.23
C LEU A 144 -8.49 -21.40 -6.44
N PRO A 145 -9.14 -22.03 -7.44
CA PRO A 145 -8.98 -23.45 -7.73
C PRO A 145 -7.56 -23.86 -8.16
N ARG A 146 -6.75 -22.91 -8.62
CA ARG A 146 -5.35 -23.15 -9.01
C ARG A 146 -4.37 -23.07 -7.83
N CYS A 147 -4.81 -22.53 -6.70
CA CYS A 147 -4.02 -22.40 -5.48
C CYS A 147 -4.21 -23.57 -4.50
N SER A 148 -4.84 -24.67 -4.90
CA SER A 148 -4.93 -25.88 -4.08
C SER A 148 -3.97 -26.98 -4.54
N PRO A 149 -2.72 -27.04 -4.04
CA PRO A 149 -2.02 -28.29 -3.84
C PRO A 149 -2.20 -28.73 -2.37
N GLY A 150 -2.66 -29.97 -2.16
CA GLY A 150 -2.55 -30.64 -0.86
C GLY A 150 -3.84 -30.81 -0.06
N ARG A 151 -4.83 -31.52 -0.60
CA ARG A 151 -5.91 -32.11 0.22
C ARG A 151 -5.91 -33.66 0.18
N ARG A 152 -4.76 -34.28 -0.13
CA ARG A 152 -4.60 -35.73 -0.28
C ARG A 152 -3.62 -36.40 0.70
N ALA A 153 -3.15 -35.72 1.75
CA ALA A 153 -2.13 -36.27 2.66
C ALA A 153 -2.55 -36.43 4.13
N LEU A 154 -3.85 -36.39 4.47
CA LEU A 154 -4.30 -36.56 5.88
C LEU A 154 -5.48 -37.54 6.01
N ALA A 155 -5.50 -38.58 5.18
CA ALA A 155 -6.33 -39.77 5.41
C ALA A 155 -5.42 -40.99 5.31
N GLY A 156 -4.73 -41.27 6.42
CA GLY A 156 -3.92 -42.45 6.67
C GLY A 156 -3.98 -42.71 8.17
#